data_AF-A0A930S9L4-F1
#
_entry.id   AF-A0A930S9L4-F1
#
_cell.length_a   1.000
_cell.length_b   1.000
_cell.length_c   1.000
_cell.angle_alpha   90.00
_cell.angle_beta   90.00
_cell.angle_gamma   90.00
#
_symmetry.space_group_name_H-M   'P 1'
#
loop_
_entity.id
_entity.type
_entity.pdbx_description
1 polymer ?
#
loop_
_entity_poly.entity_id
_entity_poly.type
_entity_poly.pdbx_seq_one_letter_code
_entity_poly.pdbx_strand_id
1 'polypeptide(L)'
;MKKRMLEKYTSLYDKVPSWLMIMLSCFIAFGYVLVGGFLSGIVVGIPMAIVLSFLVLNGNIQFQDINTISYKMFSNMYFQLGTFAFTALAIFFWVKVVEKRPIRTLGFFKGHIWLNLLKGWGFGTLLLLVSFLGTYLLGGLEFVKVDFSQRTLLCILSLIPFWFIQGGTEELVTRGW
;
A
#
# COMPACT_ATOMS: atom_id res chain seq x y z
N MET A 1 19.64 23.17 -6.86
CA MET A 1 19.91 21.71 -6.73
C MET A 1 19.31 21.02 -7.95
N LYS A 2 20.15 20.57 -8.90
CA LYS A 2 19.70 19.97 -10.17
C LYS A 2 18.87 18.72 -9.86
N LYS A 3 17.58 18.71 -10.21
CA LYS A 3 16.65 17.58 -9.93
C LYS A 3 17.02 16.41 -10.85
N ARG A 4 18.01 15.60 -10.44
CA ARG A 4 18.48 14.38 -11.16
C ARG A 4 17.36 13.39 -11.48
N MET A 5 16.21 13.51 -10.82
CA MET A 5 15.02 12.69 -11.03
C MET A 5 14.40 12.90 -12.43
N LEU A 6 14.55 14.08 -13.01
CA LEU A 6 14.05 14.42 -14.36
C LEU A 6 15.07 14.14 -15.48
N GLU A 7 16.29 13.72 -15.16
CA GLU A 7 17.37 13.58 -16.15
C GLU A 7 17.54 12.15 -16.68
N LYS A 8 16.90 11.15 -16.06
CA LYS A 8 17.03 9.75 -16.47
C LYS A 8 15.73 9.26 -17.14
N TYR A 9 15.52 9.63 -18.39
CA TYR A 9 14.43 9.12 -19.23
C TYR A 9 14.64 7.64 -19.56
N THR A 10 13.62 6.82 -19.36
CA THR A 10 13.67 5.38 -19.71
C THR A 10 13.41 5.29 -21.20
N SER A 11 14.43 4.91 -21.98
CA SER A 11 14.32 4.83 -23.45
C SER A 11 13.22 3.89 -23.96
N LEU A 12 12.67 3.05 -23.08
CA LEU A 12 11.55 2.15 -23.35
C LEU A 12 10.22 2.89 -23.58
N TYR A 13 9.99 3.99 -22.85
CA TYR A 13 8.71 4.70 -22.86
C TYR A 13 8.69 5.91 -23.80
N ASP A 14 9.86 6.39 -24.25
CA ASP A 14 10.00 7.53 -25.17
C ASP A 14 9.34 7.32 -26.55
N LYS A 15 9.14 6.06 -26.96
CA LYS A 15 8.58 5.74 -28.29
C LYS A 15 7.06 5.74 -28.32
N VAL A 16 6.40 5.86 -27.17
CA VAL A 16 4.95 5.71 -27.05
C VAL A 16 4.30 7.09 -26.98
N PRO A 17 3.25 7.38 -27.77
CA PRO A 17 2.58 8.67 -27.73
C PRO A 17 1.97 8.95 -26.35
N SER A 18 2.00 10.21 -25.91
CA SER A 18 1.70 10.58 -24.52
C SER A 18 0.32 10.15 -24.03
N TRP A 19 -0.70 10.17 -24.90
CA TRP A 19 -2.06 9.72 -24.55
C TRP A 19 -2.10 8.21 -24.26
N LEU A 20 -1.34 7.41 -25.01
CA LEU A 20 -1.26 5.96 -24.83
C LEU A 20 -0.44 5.62 -23.59
N MET A 21 0.60 6.40 -23.28
CA MET A 21 1.37 6.25 -22.04
C MET A 21 0.53 6.47 -20.79
N ILE A 22 -0.41 7.41 -20.79
CA ILE A 22 -1.31 7.63 -19.65
C ILE A 22 -2.16 6.38 -19.41
N MET A 23 -2.82 5.85 -20.45
CA MET A 23 -3.63 4.62 -20.31
C MET A 23 -2.78 3.41 -19.91
N LEU A 24 -1.59 3.28 -20.51
CA LEU A 24 -0.66 2.20 -20.22
C LEU A 24 -0.13 2.28 -18.79
N SER A 25 0.15 3.48 -18.27
CA SER A 25 0.62 3.67 -16.89
C SER A 25 -0.40 3.20 -15.86
N CYS A 26 -1.69 3.44 -16.07
CA CYS A 26 -2.76 2.91 -15.23
C CYS A 26 -2.81 1.37 -15.28
N PHE A 27 -2.66 0.79 -16.47
CA PHE A 27 -2.66 -0.65 -16.65
C PHE A 27 -1.44 -1.32 -16.00
N ILE A 28 -0.27 -0.70 -16.15
CA ILE A 28 0.97 -1.13 -15.51
C ILE A 28 0.82 -1.07 -13.99
N ALA A 29 0.33 0.06 -13.46
CA ALA A 29 0.08 0.24 -12.03
C ALA A 29 -0.86 -0.84 -11.47
N PHE A 30 -1.99 -1.08 -12.14
CA PHE A 30 -2.92 -2.14 -11.77
C PHE A 30 -2.29 -3.53 -11.86
N GLY A 31 -1.49 -3.79 -12.90
CA GLY A 31 -0.74 -5.03 -13.06
C GLY A 31 0.18 -5.31 -11.89
N TYR A 32 0.91 -4.32 -11.38
CA TYR A 32 1.77 -4.50 -10.21
C TYR A 32 0.99 -4.77 -8.93
N VAL A 33 -0.15 -4.10 -8.75
CA VAL A 33 -1.03 -4.37 -7.59
C VAL A 33 -1.55 -5.80 -7.66
N LEU A 34 -1.98 -6.28 -8.84
CA LEU A 34 -2.40 -7.67 -9.02
C LEU A 34 -1.27 -8.68 -8.78
N VAL A 35 -0.09 -8.45 -9.33
CA VAL A 35 1.07 -9.34 -9.14
C VAL A 35 1.51 -9.37 -7.68
N GLY A 36 1.56 -8.22 -7.02
CA GLY A 36 1.87 -8.14 -5.59
C GLY A 36 0.82 -8.83 -4.72
N GLY A 37 -0.47 -8.64 -5.04
CA GLY A 37 -1.57 -9.35 -4.39
C GLY A 37 -1.46 -10.86 -4.54
N PHE A 38 -1.19 -11.34 -5.75
CA PHE A 38 -0.99 -12.77 -6.02
C PHE A 38 0.22 -13.35 -5.27
N LEU A 39 1.36 -12.65 -5.29
CA LEU A 39 2.57 -13.03 -4.53
C LEU A 39 2.28 -13.10 -3.03
N SER A 40 1.58 -12.11 -2.48
CA SER A 40 1.20 -12.10 -1.06
C SER A 40 0.26 -13.27 -0.71
N GLY A 41 -0.67 -13.59 -1.61
CA GLY A 41 -1.60 -14.72 -1.47
C GLY A 41 -0.88 -16.07 -1.47
N ILE A 42 0.16 -16.25 -2.29
CA ILE A 42 0.99 -17.45 -2.28
C ILE A 42 1.79 -17.53 -0.96
N VAL A 43 2.50 -16.45 -0.62
CA VAL A 43 3.42 -16.43 0.53
C VAL A 43 2.70 -16.66 1.85
N VAL A 44 1.48 -16.12 2.01
CA VAL A 44 0.69 -16.29 3.24
C VAL A 44 -0.29 -17.46 3.15
N GLY A 45 -0.88 -17.68 1.97
CA GLY A 45 -1.88 -18.72 1.76
C GLY A 45 -1.32 -20.13 1.85
N ILE A 46 -0.10 -20.39 1.37
CA ILE A 46 0.51 -21.73 1.45
C ILE A 46 0.77 -22.15 2.91
N PRO A 47 1.48 -21.36 3.75
CA PRO A 47 1.65 -21.69 5.16
C PRO A 47 0.32 -21.82 5.89
N MET A 48 -0.64 -20.94 5.60
CA MET A 48 -1.97 -21.00 6.19
C MET A 48 -2.68 -22.31 5.86
N ALA A 49 -2.67 -22.74 4.59
CA ALA A 49 -3.29 -23.98 4.17
C ALA A 49 -2.66 -25.20 4.86
N ILE A 50 -1.33 -25.19 5.06
CA ILE A 50 -0.62 -26.26 5.79
C ILE A 50 -1.08 -26.30 7.26
N VAL A 51 -1.08 -25.15 7.95
CA VAL A 51 -1.50 -25.07 9.36
C VAL A 51 -2.95 -25.49 9.51
N LEU A 52 -3.82 -25.03 8.62
CA LEU A 52 -5.24 -25.33 8.68
C LEU A 52 -5.51 -26.82 8.39
N SER A 53 -4.79 -27.40 7.43
CA SER A 53 -4.84 -28.84 7.15
C SER A 53 -4.42 -29.66 8.37
N PHE A 54 -3.34 -29.25 9.06
CA PHE A 54 -2.89 -29.91 10.29
C PHE A 54 -3.92 -29.83 11.42
N LEU A 55 -4.55 -28.67 11.60
CA LEU A 55 -5.58 -28.48 12.64
C LEU A 55 -6.85 -29.30 12.36
N VAL A 56 -7.21 -29.46 11.09
CA VAL A 56 -8.32 -30.31 10.66
C VAL A 56 -7.99 -31.79 10.89
N LEU A 57 -6.77 -32.24 10.56
CA LEU A 57 -6.32 -33.60 10.82
C LEU A 57 -6.31 -33.96 12.32
N ASN A 58 -6.03 -32.98 13.19
CA ASN A 58 -6.10 -33.15 14.65
C ASN A 58 -7.52 -33.09 15.22
N GLY A 59 -8.55 -32.87 14.38
CA GLY A 59 -9.95 -32.80 14.82
C GLY A 59 -10.35 -31.51 15.54
N ASN A 60 -9.48 -30.49 15.57
CA ASN A 60 -9.76 -29.22 16.24
C ASN A 60 -10.73 -28.31 15.46
N ILE A 61 -10.86 -28.52 14.14
CA ILE A 61 -11.63 -27.64 13.26
C ILE A 61 -12.38 -28.49 12.22
N GLN A 62 -13.63 -28.13 11.93
CA GLN A 62 -14.40 -28.75 10.84
C GLN A 62 -14.04 -28.14 9.48
N PHE A 63 -14.19 -28.92 8.41
CA PHE A 63 -13.92 -28.46 7.04
C PHE A 63 -14.75 -27.24 6.63
N GLN A 64 -15.95 -27.07 7.20
CA GLN A 64 -16.83 -25.94 6.89
C GLN A 64 -16.29 -24.60 7.43
N ASP A 65 -15.54 -24.62 8.53
CA ASP A 65 -14.98 -23.41 9.14
C ASP A 65 -13.74 -22.89 8.40
N ILE A 66 -13.09 -23.73 7.59
CA ILE A 66 -11.88 -23.40 6.82
C ILE A 66 -12.09 -22.16 5.96
N ASN A 67 -13.21 -22.11 5.24
CA ASN A 67 -13.53 -21.00 4.34
C ASN A 67 -13.73 -19.70 5.11
N THR A 68 -14.41 -19.77 6.26
CA THR A 68 -14.68 -18.63 7.12
C THR A 68 -13.40 -18.07 7.75
N ILE A 69 -12.51 -18.95 8.23
CA ILE A 69 -11.21 -18.56 8.80
C ILE A 69 -10.33 -17.94 7.72
N SER A 70 -10.27 -18.55 6.54
CA SER A 70 -9.52 -18.03 5.39
C SER A 70 -10.02 -16.65 4.99
N TYR A 71 -11.33 -16.50 4.82
CA TYR A 71 -11.92 -15.20 4.48
C TYR A 71 -11.62 -14.13 5.53
N LYS A 72 -11.75 -14.43 6.82
CA LYS A 72 -11.43 -13.48 7.91
C LYS A 72 -9.97 -13.07 7.94
N MET A 73 -9.05 -13.98 7.62
CA MET A 73 -7.62 -13.66 7.56
C MET A 73 -7.28 -12.79 6.34
N PHE A 74 -7.79 -13.13 5.16
CA PHE A 74 -7.53 -12.36 3.93
C PHE A 74 -8.25 -11.00 3.91
N SER A 75 -9.42 -10.89 4.54
CA SER A 75 -10.14 -9.62 4.72
C SER A 75 -9.59 -8.75 5.84
N ASN A 76 -8.60 -9.24 6.60
CA ASN A 76 -8.00 -8.47 7.67
C ASN A 76 -7.23 -7.27 7.11
N MET A 77 -7.47 -6.08 7.70
CA MET A 77 -6.83 -4.83 7.32
C MET A 77 -5.30 -4.91 7.33
N TYR A 78 -4.71 -5.64 8.29
CA TYR A 78 -3.27 -5.88 8.34
C TYR A 78 -2.76 -6.64 7.12
N PHE A 79 -3.50 -7.65 6.67
CA PHE A 79 -3.13 -8.42 5.48
C PHE A 79 -3.26 -7.57 4.23
N GLN A 80 -4.38 -6.87 4.06
CA GLN A 80 -4.63 -5.99 2.92
C GLN A 80 -3.54 -4.93 2.76
N LEU A 81 -3.18 -4.23 3.84
CA LEU A 81 -2.09 -3.25 3.80
C LEU A 81 -0.72 -3.90 3.60
N GLY A 82 -0.50 -5.08 4.19
CA GLY A 82 0.71 -5.87 4.01
C GLY A 82 0.95 -6.31 2.57
N THR A 83 -0.11 -6.52 1.77
CA THR A 83 0.03 -6.90 0.35
C THR A 83 0.81 -5.87 -0.46
N PHE A 84 0.72 -4.58 -0.12
CA PHE A 84 1.46 -3.50 -0.78
C PHE A 84 2.98 -3.61 -0.59
N ALA A 85 3.45 -4.31 0.45
CA ALA A 85 4.88 -4.61 0.59
C ALA A 85 5.37 -5.52 -0.55
N PHE A 86 4.57 -6.52 -0.92
CA PHE A 86 4.89 -7.42 -2.03
C PHE A 86 4.81 -6.71 -3.37
N THR A 87 3.86 -5.79 -3.55
CA THR A 87 3.81 -4.90 -4.72
C THR A 87 5.07 -4.05 -4.83
N ALA A 88 5.53 -3.42 -3.74
CA ALA A 88 6.79 -2.67 -3.75
C ALA A 88 8.00 -3.54 -4.10
N LEU A 89 8.07 -4.76 -3.56
CA LEU A 89 9.13 -5.72 -3.88
C LEU A 89 9.11 -6.12 -5.37
N ALA A 90 7.93 -6.35 -5.95
CA ALA A 90 7.78 -6.65 -7.37
C ALA A 90 8.30 -5.49 -8.24
N ILE A 91 8.00 -4.25 -7.87
CA ILE A 91 8.49 -3.05 -8.57
C ILE A 91 10.00 -2.91 -8.41
N PHE A 92 10.56 -3.11 -7.20
CA PHE A 92 12.01 -3.09 -7.01
C PHE A 92 12.72 -4.17 -7.84
N PHE A 93 12.13 -5.36 -7.93
CA PHE A 93 12.64 -6.43 -8.79
C PHE A 93 12.61 -6.01 -10.26
N TRP A 94 11.50 -5.45 -10.74
CA TRP A 94 11.38 -4.97 -12.11
C TRP A 94 12.39 -3.86 -12.44
N VAL A 95 12.47 -2.82 -11.61
CA VAL A 95 13.38 -1.68 -11.83
C VAL A 95 14.84 -2.14 -11.85
N LYS A 96 15.19 -3.12 -11.00
CA LYS A 96 16.54 -3.66 -10.92
C LYS A 96 16.88 -4.60 -12.09
N VAL A 97 15.95 -5.46 -12.49
CA VAL A 97 16.20 -6.53 -13.49
C VAL A 97 15.92 -6.06 -14.91
N VAL A 98 14.76 -5.43 -15.14
CA VAL A 98 14.29 -5.03 -16.48
C VAL A 98 14.80 -3.65 -16.84
N GLU A 99 14.57 -2.66 -15.97
CA GLU A 99 15.00 -1.28 -16.28
C GLU A 99 16.50 -1.06 -16.02
N LYS A 100 17.16 -1.98 -15.30
CA LYS A 100 18.59 -1.91 -14.92
C LYS A 100 18.95 -0.55 -14.29
N ARG A 101 18.01 0.05 -13.56
CA ARG A 101 18.15 1.36 -12.91
C ARG A 101 18.49 1.18 -11.42
N PRO A 102 19.31 2.07 -10.84
CA PRO A 102 19.54 2.06 -9.41
C PRO A 102 18.25 2.42 -8.67
N ILE A 103 17.94 1.73 -7.57
CA ILE A 103 16.73 2.00 -6.76
C ILE A 103 16.69 3.46 -6.27
N ARG A 104 17.84 4.12 -6.18
CA ARG A 104 17.98 5.53 -5.80
C ARG A 104 17.31 6.52 -6.77
N THR A 105 17.02 6.13 -8.02
CA THR A 105 16.25 6.97 -8.96
C THR A 105 14.74 7.01 -8.66
N LEU A 106 14.22 6.13 -7.81
CA LEU A 106 12.80 6.09 -7.40
C LEU A 106 12.41 7.19 -6.38
N GLY A 107 13.25 8.20 -6.16
CA GLY A 107 12.91 9.33 -5.29
C GLY A 107 13.30 9.19 -3.83
N PHE A 108 14.17 8.24 -3.48
CA PHE A 108 14.78 8.18 -2.15
C PHE A 108 15.72 9.38 -1.94
N PHE A 109 15.18 10.48 -1.42
CA PHE A 109 15.95 11.67 -1.06
C PHE A 109 16.69 11.45 0.27
N LYS A 110 18.00 11.74 0.29
CA LYS A 110 18.78 11.81 1.52
C LYS A 110 18.52 13.17 2.19
N GLY A 111 17.86 13.18 3.35
CA GLY A 111 17.75 14.34 4.25
C GLY A 111 16.37 14.51 4.91
N HIS A 112 16.36 14.98 6.16
CA HIS A 112 15.20 15.37 7.00
C HIS A 112 13.87 14.62 6.78
N ILE A 113 13.93 13.28 6.66
CA ILE A 113 12.77 12.41 6.39
C ILE A 113 11.65 12.69 7.40
N TRP A 114 11.97 12.70 8.69
CA TRP A 114 11.01 12.92 9.77
C TRP A 114 10.34 14.30 9.72
N LEU A 115 11.08 15.36 9.40
CA LEU A 115 10.51 16.71 9.33
C LEU A 115 9.61 16.88 8.11
N ASN A 116 9.98 16.32 6.97
CA ASN A 116 9.14 16.36 5.77
C ASN A 116 7.88 15.50 5.96
N LEU A 117 8.01 14.36 6.63
CA LEU A 117 6.90 13.50 6.99
C LEU A 117 5.93 14.19 7.94
N LEU A 118 6.45 14.84 8.99
CA LEU A 118 5.63 15.58 9.96
C LEU A 118 4.92 16.77 9.31
N LYS A 119 5.60 17.50 8.40
CA LYS A 119 4.97 18.57 7.61
C LYS A 119 3.84 18.05 6.73
N GLY A 120 4.07 16.94 6.03
CA GLY A 120 3.05 16.30 5.20
C GLY A 120 1.85 15.82 6.03
N TRP A 121 2.12 15.19 7.17
CA TRP A 121 1.09 14.73 8.10
C TRP A 121 0.30 15.89 8.71
N GLY A 122 0.97 16.97 9.12
CA GLY A 122 0.33 18.19 9.63
C GLY A 122 -0.55 18.88 8.60
N PHE A 123 -0.09 18.97 7.35
CA PHE A 123 -0.89 19.57 6.28
C PHE A 123 -2.08 18.69 5.88
N GLY A 124 -1.89 17.37 5.81
CA GLY A 124 -2.95 16.41 5.52
C GLY A 124 -4.02 16.39 6.60
N THR A 125 -3.62 16.41 7.87
CA THR A 125 -4.57 16.50 9.00
C THR A 125 -5.33 17.82 8.99
N LEU A 126 -4.69 18.95 8.69
CA LEU A 126 -5.35 20.24 8.54
C LEU A 126 -6.42 20.20 7.43
N LEU A 127 -6.07 19.69 6.24
CA LEU A 127 -7.02 19.55 5.12
C LEU A 127 -8.22 18.67 5.48
N LEU A 128 -7.99 17.55 6.16
CA LEU A 128 -9.05 16.67 6.66
C LEU A 128 -9.94 17.40 7.67
N LEU A 129 -9.35 18.17 8.59
CA LEU A 129 -10.06 18.91 9.62
C LEU A 129 -10.93 20.01 9.00
N VAL A 130 -10.40 20.73 8.01
CA VAL A 130 -11.17 21.74 7.24
C VAL A 130 -12.33 21.08 6.48
N SER A 131 -12.09 19.95 5.83
CA SER A 131 -13.15 19.21 5.11
C SER A 131 -14.24 18.68 6.05
N PHE A 132 -13.83 18.17 7.21
CA PHE A 132 -14.73 17.69 8.25
C PHE A 132 -15.59 18.82 8.82
N LEU A 133 -14.96 19.94 9.19
CA LEU A 133 -15.66 21.14 9.68
C LEU A 133 -16.60 21.71 8.62
N GLY A 134 -16.17 21.78 7.36
CA GLY A 134 -17.02 22.24 6.26
C GLY A 134 -18.29 21.40 6.12
N THR A 135 -18.14 20.08 6.14
CA THR A 135 -19.28 19.16 6.03
C THR A 135 -20.19 19.21 7.27
N TYR A 136 -19.60 19.37 8.46
CA TYR A 136 -20.35 19.55 9.71
C TYR A 136 -21.16 20.85 9.71
N LEU A 137 -20.57 21.98 9.31
CA LEU A 137 -21.24 23.28 9.26
C LEU A 137 -22.35 23.36 8.22
N LEU A 138 -22.20 22.64 7.10
CA LEU A 138 -23.23 22.49 6.08
C LEU A 138 -24.34 21.49 6.48
N GLY A 139 -24.26 20.91 7.68
CA GLY A 139 -25.28 19.98 8.20
C GLY A 139 -25.20 18.57 7.63
N GLY A 140 -24.11 18.21 6.93
CA GLY A 140 -23.95 16.88 6.32
C GLY A 140 -23.39 15.81 7.25
N LEU A 141 -22.90 16.19 8.44
CA LEU A 141 -22.37 15.26 9.44
C LEU A 141 -22.99 15.54 10.81
N GLU A 142 -23.48 14.49 11.46
CA GLU A 142 -23.85 14.54 12.87
C GLU A 142 -22.70 14.02 13.74
N PHE A 143 -22.43 14.74 14.81
CA PHE A 143 -21.40 14.34 15.76
C PHE A 143 -21.97 13.28 16.71
N VAL A 144 -21.68 12.01 16.43
CA VAL A 144 -22.25 10.89 17.18
C VAL A 144 -21.52 10.67 18.51
N LYS A 145 -20.20 10.44 18.46
CA LYS A 145 -19.40 10.12 19.65
C LYS A 145 -17.91 10.24 19.37
N VAL A 146 -17.14 10.47 20.43
CA VAL A 146 -15.68 10.26 20.43
C VAL A 146 -15.37 9.06 21.30
N ASP A 147 -14.88 7.99 20.69
CA ASP A 147 -14.41 6.80 21.42
C ASP A 147 -12.89 6.84 21.59
N PHE A 148 -12.44 7.44 22.70
CA PHE A 148 -11.06 7.31 23.16
C PHE A 148 -10.92 6.03 23.98
N SER A 149 -10.67 4.91 23.29
CA SER A 149 -10.32 3.63 23.93
C SER A 149 -8.84 3.31 23.74
N GLN A 150 -8.19 2.81 24.81
CA GLN A 150 -6.79 2.36 24.76
C GLN A 150 -6.57 1.30 23.67
N ARG A 151 -7.56 0.42 23.47
CA ARG A 151 -7.50 -0.62 22.43
C ARG A 151 -7.49 0.00 21.02
N THR A 152 -8.28 1.05 20.81
CA THR A 152 -8.33 1.79 19.55
C THR A 152 -7.00 2.51 19.29
N LEU A 153 -6.43 3.17 20.30
CA LEU A 153 -5.13 3.83 20.18
C LEU A 153 -4.01 2.85 19.80
N LEU A 154 -3.96 1.69 20.46
CA LEU A 154 -2.97 0.65 20.15
C LEU A 154 -3.17 0.11 18.72
N CYS A 155 -4.41 -0.11 18.30
CA CYS A 155 -4.74 -0.57 16.94
C CYS A 155 -4.29 0.44 15.87
N ILE A 156 -4.57 1.74 16.08
CA ILE A 156 -4.13 2.80 15.18
C ILE A 156 -2.59 2.83 15.11
N LEU A 157 -1.92 2.80 16.27
CA LEU A 157 -0.47 2.84 16.34
C LEU A 157 0.18 1.65 15.60
N SER A 158 -0.40 0.44 15.71
CA SER A 158 0.09 -0.73 14.99
C SER A 158 -0.18 -0.67 13.48
N LEU A 159 -1.16 0.11 13.01
CA LEU A 159 -1.47 0.27 11.58
C LEU A 159 -0.60 1.31 10.88
N ILE A 160 -0.06 2.31 11.60
CA ILE A 160 0.82 3.35 11.06
C ILE A 160 1.93 2.79 10.14
N PRO A 161 2.74 1.77 10.52
CA PRO A 161 3.79 1.25 9.64
C PRO A 161 3.21 0.67 8.33
N PHE A 162 2.05 0.02 8.39
CA PHE A 162 1.39 -0.55 7.23
C PHE A 162 0.84 0.52 6.29
N TRP A 163 0.30 1.61 6.84
CA TRP A 163 -0.08 2.78 6.02
C TRP A 163 1.11 3.45 5.35
N PHE A 164 2.26 3.52 6.01
CA PHE A 164 3.48 4.02 5.36
C PHE A 164 3.94 3.13 4.20
N ILE A 165 3.85 1.81 4.37
CA ILE A 165 4.13 0.87 3.28
C ILE A 165 3.16 1.09 2.12
N GLN A 166 1.86 1.11 2.38
CA GLN A 166 0.84 1.32 1.36
C GLN A 166 1.04 2.65 0.62
N GLY A 167 1.08 3.77 1.35
CA GLY A 167 1.25 5.10 0.75
C GLY A 167 2.57 5.24 0.00
N GLY A 168 3.66 4.66 0.53
CA GLY A 168 4.94 4.63 -0.16
C GLY A 168 4.91 3.80 -1.45
N THR A 169 4.21 2.66 -1.44
CA THR A 169 4.02 1.83 -2.63
C THR A 169 3.16 2.53 -3.69
N GLU A 170 2.09 3.21 -3.30
CA GLU A 170 1.26 3.99 -4.24
C GLU A 170 2.06 5.12 -4.91
N GLU A 171 2.89 5.82 -4.13
CA GLU A 171 3.80 6.83 -4.67
C GLU A 171 4.84 6.20 -5.62
N LEU A 172 5.36 5.02 -5.28
CA LEU A 172 6.29 4.27 -6.13
C LEU A 172 5.66 3.86 -7.46
N VAL A 173 4.43 3.34 -7.41
CA VAL A 173 3.64 2.92 -8.56
C VAL A 173 3.27 4.11 -9.43
N THR A 174 3.00 5.28 -8.88
CA THR A 174 2.54 6.43 -9.67
C THR A 174 3.69 7.25 -10.27
N ARG A 175 4.87 7.22 -9.66
CA ARG A 175 6.05 7.98 -10.13
C ARG A 175 7.06 7.15 -10.94
N GLY A 176 6.83 5.84 -11.07
CA GLY A 176 7.76 4.92 -11.73
C GLY A 176 7.78 5.00 -13.26
N TRP A 177 6.75 5.56 -13.89
CA TRP A 177 6.50 5.50 -15.34
C TRP A 177 6.61 6.86 -16.02
#